data_AF-A0A1B6EK39-F1
#
_entry.id   AF-A0A1B6EK39-F1
#
_cell.length_a   1.000
_cell.length_b   1.000
_cell.length_c   1.000
_cell.angle_alpha   90.00
_cell.angle_beta   90.00
_cell.angle_gamma   90.00
#
_symmetry.space_group_name_H-M   'P 1'
#
loop_
_entity.id
_entity.type
_entity.pdbx_description
1 polymer ?
#
loop_
_entity_poly.entity_id
_entity_poly.type
_entity_poly.pdbx_seq_one_letter_code
_entity_poly.pdbx_strand_id
1 'polypeptide(L)'
;NLANGEVLVQELKVPNSGFIAGRFLKPMCLPKPGCDPNNPQFYTPADFNVGSIVDVFGHRFRITGADLAVYRYMEANPEKFTGEAVRGMRAHMVRLGLLNEEIKDRAEFDLRHQGCPQTDCLPVDCPPTTTV
;
A
#
# COMPACT_ATOMS: atom_id res chain seq x y z
N ASN A 1 6.18 -12.41 -5.87
CA ASN A 1 7.56 -12.54 -6.38
C ASN A 1 7.87 -11.26 -7.16
N LEU A 2 8.65 -10.33 -6.59
CA LEU A 2 9.02 -9.07 -7.25
C LEU A 2 10.25 -9.21 -8.16
N ALA A 3 10.90 -10.38 -8.21
CA ALA A 3 12.22 -10.54 -8.81
C ALA A 3 12.30 -10.21 -10.31
N ASN A 4 11.21 -10.44 -11.05
CA ASN A 4 11.20 -10.33 -12.51
C ASN A 4 10.54 -9.03 -13.03
N GLY A 5 9.94 -8.21 -12.16
CA GLY A 5 9.18 -7.02 -12.59
C GLY A 5 7.90 -7.32 -13.39
N GLU A 6 7.39 -8.55 -13.30
CA GLU A 6 6.21 -9.00 -14.06
C GLU A 6 4.91 -8.63 -13.34
N VAL A 7 3.88 -8.32 -14.12
CA VAL A 7 2.53 -8.00 -13.66
C VAL A 7 1.57 -9.11 -14.05
N LEU A 8 0.76 -9.55 -13.10
CA LEU A 8 -0.34 -10.51 -13.27
C LEU A 8 -1.65 -9.81 -12.92
N VAL A 9 -2.63 -9.88 -13.82
CA VAL A 9 -4.00 -9.39 -13.54
C VAL A 9 -4.94 -10.58 -13.56
N GLN A 10 -5.63 -10.78 -12.45
CA GLN A 10 -6.58 -11.88 -12.27
C GLN A 10 -7.91 -11.35 -11.76
N GLU A 11 -8.99 -11.88 -12.33
CA GLU A 11 -10.33 -11.56 -11.90
C GLU A 11 -10.74 -12.46 -10.73
N LEU A 12 -11.37 -11.86 -9.72
CA LEU A 12 -11.92 -12.59 -8.60
C LEU A 12 -13.22 -13.27 -9.00
N LYS A 13 -13.41 -14.50 -8.55
CA LYS A 13 -14.66 -15.23 -8.75
C LYS A 13 -15.76 -14.66 -7.87
N VAL A 14 -16.75 -14.04 -8.49
CA VAL A 14 -17.95 -13.53 -7.82
C VAL A 14 -19.13 -14.46 -8.13
N PRO A 15 -19.82 -15.02 -7.12
CA PRO A 15 -21.00 -15.85 -7.35
C PRO A 15 -22.13 -15.03 -7.97
N ASN A 16 -22.96 -15.67 -8.80
CA ASN A 16 -24.10 -15.06 -9.49
C ASN A 16 -23.73 -13.88 -10.42
N SER A 17 -22.47 -13.73 -10.80
CA SER A 17 -22.04 -12.67 -11.74
C SER A 17 -22.37 -12.99 -13.20
N GLY A 18 -22.59 -14.26 -13.54
CA GLY A 18 -22.72 -14.72 -14.92
C GLY A 18 -21.39 -14.77 -15.70
N PHE A 19 -20.26 -14.43 -15.06
CA PHE A 19 -18.94 -14.44 -15.68
C PHE A 19 -18.06 -15.56 -15.12
N ILE A 20 -17.34 -16.23 -16.02
CA ILE A 20 -16.29 -17.18 -15.65
C ILE A 20 -15.06 -16.36 -15.28
N ALA A 21 -14.72 -16.33 -13.99
CA ALA A 21 -13.50 -15.71 -13.54
C ALA A 21 -12.27 -16.38 -14.16
N GLY A 22 -11.28 -15.58 -14.50
CA GLY A 22 -10.09 -16.04 -15.19
C GLY A 22 -8.90 -15.11 -15.02
N ARG A 23 -7.85 -15.44 -15.77
CA ARG A 23 -6.67 -14.58 -15.85
C ARG A 23 -6.90 -13.55 -16.95
N PHE A 24 -6.89 -12.27 -16.59
CA PHE A 24 -6.99 -11.17 -17.55
C PHE A 24 -5.64 -10.97 -18.27
N LEU A 25 -4.54 -10.96 -17.51
CA LEU A 25 -3.19 -10.77 -18.04
C LEU A 25 -2.25 -11.87 -17.54
N LYS A 26 -1.52 -12.53 -18.45
CA LYS A 26 -0.43 -13.45 -18.08
C LYS A 26 0.76 -12.69 -17.48
N PRO A 27 1.54 -13.28 -16.55
CA PRO A 27 2.73 -12.63 -16.01
C PRO A 27 3.63 -12.13 -17.15
N MET A 28 3.87 -10.82 -17.18
CA MET A 28 4.79 -10.19 -18.13
C MET A 28 5.20 -8.79 -17.64
N CYS A 29 6.33 -8.29 -18.13
CA CYS A 29 6.70 -6.89 -17.95
C CYS A 29 5.73 -6.01 -18.75
N LEU A 30 5.02 -5.13 -18.05
CA LEU A 30 4.00 -4.28 -18.65
C LEU A 30 4.64 -2.97 -19.14
N PRO A 31 4.62 -2.66 -20.45
CA PRO A 31 5.14 -1.40 -20.96
C PRO A 31 4.20 -0.25 -20.61
N LYS A 32 4.77 0.92 -20.28
CA LYS A 32 4.01 2.15 -20.08
C LYS A 32 3.44 2.64 -21.42
N PRO A 33 2.28 3.30 -21.42
CA PRO A 33 1.68 3.83 -22.63
C PRO A 33 2.56 4.93 -23.23
N GLY A 34 2.67 4.95 -24.56
CA GLY A 34 3.38 6.00 -25.29
C GLY A 34 4.91 5.95 -25.20
N CYS A 35 5.50 4.85 -24.71
CA CYS A 35 6.95 4.68 -24.73
C CYS A 35 7.49 4.36 -26.12
N ASP A 36 8.77 4.70 -26.34
CA ASP A 36 9.48 4.37 -27.56
C ASP A 36 9.54 2.86 -27.78
N PRO A 37 9.15 2.34 -28.97
CA PRO A 37 9.21 0.91 -29.27
C PRO A 37 10.62 0.32 -29.16
N ASN A 38 11.65 1.13 -29.37
CA ASN A 38 13.05 0.71 -29.32
C ASN A 38 13.63 0.73 -27.90
N ASN A 39 12.99 1.44 -26.96
CA ASN A 39 13.42 1.54 -25.57
C ASN A 39 12.21 1.60 -24.63
N PRO A 40 11.48 0.48 -24.48
CA PRO A 40 10.25 0.45 -23.70
C PRO A 40 10.56 0.68 -22.21
N GLN A 41 9.80 1.59 -21.59
CA GLN A 41 9.81 1.73 -20.13
C GLN A 41 8.71 0.86 -19.56
N PHE A 42 9.03 0.09 -18.53
CA PHE A 42 8.09 -0.79 -17.88
C PHE A 42 7.55 -0.17 -16.60
N TYR A 43 6.36 -0.60 -16.19
CA TYR A 43 5.83 -0.26 -14.87
C TYR A 43 6.72 -0.82 -13.76
N THR A 44 6.90 0.00 -12.74
CA THR A 44 7.69 -0.30 -11.53
C THR A 44 6.78 -0.25 -10.30
N PRO A 45 7.21 -0.80 -9.15
CA PRO A 45 6.43 -0.71 -7.92
C PRO A 45 6.02 0.71 -7.53
N ALA A 46 6.81 1.72 -7.89
CA ALA A 46 6.53 3.14 -7.64
C ALA A 46 5.30 3.69 -8.39
N ASP A 47 4.87 3.02 -9.46
CA ASP A 47 3.71 3.43 -10.27
C ASP A 47 2.37 2.91 -9.69
N PHE A 48 2.41 1.96 -8.74
CA PHE A 48 1.24 1.31 -8.14
C PHE A 48 0.85 1.95 -6.81
N ASN A 49 0.09 3.06 -6.88
CA ASN A 49 -0.35 3.81 -5.70
C ASN A 49 -1.87 3.76 -5.59
N VAL A 50 -2.40 3.87 -4.37
CA VAL A 50 -3.86 3.94 -4.17
C VAL A 50 -4.40 5.17 -4.91
N GLY A 51 -5.37 4.93 -5.80
CA GLY A 51 -5.96 5.95 -6.67
C GLY A 51 -5.27 6.11 -8.03
N SER A 52 -4.08 5.53 -8.25
CA SER A 52 -3.43 5.58 -9.55
C SER A 52 -4.18 4.76 -10.60
N ILE A 53 -4.03 5.17 -11.87
CA ILE A 53 -4.60 4.48 -13.02
C ILE A 53 -3.47 3.83 -13.79
N VAL A 54 -3.54 2.51 -13.96
CA VAL A 54 -2.60 1.70 -14.72
C VAL A 54 -3.24 1.32 -16.04
N ASP A 55 -2.58 1.66 -17.15
CA ASP A 55 -3.00 1.23 -18.48
C ASP A 55 -2.40 -0.13 -18.82
N VAL A 56 -3.27 -1.09 -19.12
CA VAL A 56 -2.94 -2.45 -19.53
C VAL A 56 -3.55 -2.69 -20.91
N PHE A 57 -2.76 -2.50 -21.97
CA PHE A 57 -3.18 -2.71 -23.37
C PHE A 57 -4.50 -2.01 -23.74
N GLY A 58 -4.69 -0.76 -23.30
CA GLY A 58 -5.89 0.05 -23.56
C GLY A 58 -6.99 -0.12 -22.51
N HIS A 59 -6.82 -1.04 -21.55
CA HIS A 59 -7.70 -1.17 -20.39
C HIS A 59 -7.13 -0.41 -19.20
N ARG A 60 -7.93 0.51 -18.64
CA ARG A 60 -7.51 1.36 -17.51
C ARG A 60 -8.00 0.78 -16.19
N PHE A 61 -7.05 0.35 -15.36
CA PHE A 61 -7.31 -0.18 -14.02
C PHE A 61 -7.01 0.87 -12.98
N ARG A 62 -7.98 1.16 -12.11
CA ARG A 62 -7.73 2.02 -10.95
C ARG A 62 -7.35 1.17 -9.75
N ILE A 63 -6.19 1.45 -9.16
CA ILE A 63 -5.77 0.80 -7.92
C ILE A 63 -6.64 1.32 -6.78
N THR A 64 -7.47 0.46 -6.21
CA THR A 64 -8.40 0.85 -5.14
C THR A 64 -7.81 0.67 -3.74
N GLY A 65 -6.77 -0.16 -3.60
CA GLY A 65 -6.15 -0.53 -2.33
C GLY A 65 -5.08 -1.61 -2.52
N ALA A 66 -4.52 -2.07 -1.41
CA ALA A 66 -3.60 -3.22 -1.37
C ALA A 66 -3.81 -4.02 -0.07
N ASP A 67 -3.08 -5.11 0.09
CA ASP A 67 -3.06 -5.92 1.31
C ASP A 67 -2.07 -5.36 2.35
N LEU A 68 -2.26 -5.71 3.63
CA LEU A 68 -1.42 -5.26 4.73
C LEU A 68 0.05 -5.67 4.53
N ALA A 69 0.29 -6.87 3.99
CA ALA A 69 1.63 -7.35 3.67
C ALA A 69 2.34 -6.44 2.63
N VAL A 70 1.59 -5.89 1.67
CA VAL A 70 2.13 -4.95 0.68
C VAL A 70 2.53 -3.65 1.35
N TYR A 71 1.70 -3.10 2.24
CA TYR A 71 2.05 -1.90 2.99
C TYR A 71 3.31 -2.09 3.85
N ARG A 72 3.43 -3.22 4.56
CA ARG A 72 4.65 -3.53 5.33
C ARG A 72 5.89 -3.65 4.44
N TYR A 73 5.74 -4.21 3.25
CA TYR A 73 6.82 -4.25 2.27
C TYR A 73 7.23 -2.84 1.81
N MET A 74 6.25 -1.96 1.56
CA MET A 74 6.50 -0.56 1.21
C MET A 74 7.24 0.20 2.31
N GLU A 75 6.87 -0.03 3.58
CA GLU A 75 7.49 0.58 4.76
C GLU A 75 8.95 0.12 4.95
N ALA A 76 9.23 -1.16 4.67
CA ALA A 76 10.57 -1.74 4.79
C ALA A 76 11.52 -1.42 3.61
N ASN A 77 11.01 -0.92 2.47
CA ASN A 77 11.79 -0.66 1.26
C ASN A 77 11.48 0.74 0.68
N PRO A 78 11.70 1.83 1.44
CA PRO A 78 11.33 3.19 1.03
C PRO A 78 12.04 3.66 -0.25
N GLU A 79 13.18 3.06 -0.61
CA GLU A 79 13.93 3.37 -1.83
C GLU A 79 13.22 2.96 -3.13
N LYS A 80 12.22 2.07 -3.03
CA LYS A 80 11.47 1.53 -4.19
C LYS A 80 10.15 2.23 -4.45
N PHE A 81 9.70 3.07 -3.52
CA PHE A 81 8.39 3.69 -3.55
C PHE A 81 8.50 5.20 -3.32
N THR A 82 7.52 5.96 -3.80
CA THR A 82 7.48 7.39 -3.49
C THR A 82 6.93 7.60 -2.07
N GLY A 83 7.37 8.66 -1.38
CA GLY A 83 6.84 8.98 -0.05
C GLY A 83 5.33 9.23 -0.06
N GLU A 84 4.81 9.76 -1.17
CA GLU A 84 3.36 9.92 -1.38
C GLU A 84 2.63 8.59 -1.48
N ALA A 85 3.22 7.59 -2.17
CA ALA A 85 2.67 6.24 -2.25
C ALA A 85 2.48 5.61 -0.87
N VAL A 86 3.53 5.68 -0.04
CA VAL A 86 3.53 5.10 1.31
C VAL A 86 2.50 5.80 2.19
N ARG A 87 2.44 7.14 2.14
CA ARG A 87 1.44 7.93 2.88
C ARG A 87 0.01 7.64 2.44
N GLY A 88 -0.24 7.59 1.13
CA GLY A 88 -1.56 7.26 0.59
C GLY A 88 -2.01 5.85 0.98
N MET A 89 -1.09 4.88 0.93
CA MET A 89 -1.35 3.52 1.38
C MET A 89 -1.65 3.46 2.88
N ARG A 90 -0.88 4.18 3.71
CA ARG A 90 -1.10 4.27 5.17
C ARG A 90 -2.50 4.80 5.48
N ALA A 91 -2.89 5.92 4.88
CA ALA A 91 -4.21 6.51 5.06
C ALA A 91 -5.33 5.56 4.62
N HIS A 92 -5.13 4.81 3.52
CA HIS A 92 -6.07 3.80 3.07
C HIS A 92 -6.23 2.65 4.08
N MET A 93 -5.13 2.14 4.63
CA MET A 93 -5.12 1.05 5.62
C MET A 93 -5.80 1.45 6.94
N VAL A 94 -5.58 2.68 7.40
CA VAL A 94 -6.24 3.25 8.59
C VAL A 94 -7.75 3.37 8.35
N ARG A 95 -8.16 3.85 7.17
CA ARG A 95 -9.60 3.92 6.79
C ARG A 95 -10.26 2.55 6.79
N LEU A 96 -9.54 1.48 6.45
CA LEU A 96 -10.03 0.10 6.49
C LEU A 96 -10.03 -0.49 7.91
N GLY A 97 -9.49 0.20 8.92
CA GLY A 97 -9.35 -0.32 10.29
C GLY A 97 -8.31 -1.43 10.42
N LEU A 98 -7.41 -1.59 9.44
CA LEU A 98 -6.35 -2.61 9.45
C LEU A 98 -5.09 -2.16 10.18
N LEU A 99 -4.98 -0.86 10.44
CA LEU A 99 -3.94 -0.24 11.26
C LEU A 99 -4.60 0.60 12.33
N ASN A 100 -4.20 0.40 13.58
CA ASN A 100 -4.41 1.38 14.62
C ASN A 100 -3.34 2.46 14.46
N GLU A 101 -3.72 3.74 14.54
CA GLU A 101 -2.76 4.86 14.55
C GLU A 101 -1.73 4.75 15.69
N GLU A 102 -2.03 3.91 16.68
CA GLU A 102 -1.35 3.75 17.96
C GLU A 102 0.02 3.05 17.92
N ILE A 103 0.54 2.56 16.78
CA ILE A 103 1.88 1.92 16.78
C ILE A 103 2.99 2.97 17.02
N LYS A 104 2.77 4.24 16.63
CA LYS A 104 3.67 5.34 17.04
C LYS A 104 3.39 5.78 18.46
N ASP A 105 2.12 5.91 18.83
CA ASP A 105 1.77 6.36 20.17
C ASP A 105 2.25 5.40 21.25
N ARG A 106 2.17 4.08 21.06
CA ARG A 106 2.65 3.10 22.06
C ARG A 106 4.17 3.16 22.22
N ALA A 107 4.95 3.10 21.14
CA ALA A 107 6.41 3.13 21.25
C ALA A 107 6.92 4.47 21.80
N GLU A 108 6.29 5.58 21.39
CA GLU A 108 6.61 6.92 21.89
C GLU A 108 6.08 7.14 23.31
N PHE A 109 4.94 6.55 23.68
CA PHE A 109 4.41 6.51 25.05
C PHE A 109 5.35 5.71 25.95
N ASP A 110 5.76 4.52 25.54
CA ASP A 110 6.64 3.64 26.30
C ASP A 110 8.00 4.32 26.52
N LEU A 111 8.53 5.04 25.52
CA LEU A 111 9.72 5.90 25.65
C LEU A 111 9.51 7.06 26.66
N ARG A 112 8.36 7.74 26.62
CA ARG A 112 8.00 8.82 27.55
C ARG A 112 7.76 8.33 28.98
N HIS A 113 7.38 7.07 29.14
CA HIS A 113 7.03 6.46 30.42
C HIS A 113 8.11 5.50 30.94
N GLN A 114 9.32 5.50 30.37
CA GLN A 114 10.46 4.79 30.93
C GLN A 114 10.74 5.31 32.35
N GLY A 115 10.41 4.52 33.37
CA GLY A 115 10.57 4.88 34.78
C GLY A 115 9.34 5.51 35.46
N CYS A 116 8.17 5.53 34.81
CA CYS A 116 6.93 5.94 35.46
C CYS A 116 6.53 4.93 36.57
N PRO A 117 6.18 5.38 37.79
CA PRO A 117 5.80 4.48 38.90
C PRO A 117 4.44 3.78 38.70
N GLN A 118 3.72 4.13 37.63
CA GLN A 118 2.36 3.71 37.38
C GLN A 118 2.35 2.76 36.18
N THR A 119 2.13 1.47 36.44
CA THR A 119 2.31 0.38 35.46
C THR A 119 1.16 0.21 34.48
N ASP A 120 0.02 0.85 34.76
CA ASP A 120 -1.27 0.52 34.13
C ASP A 120 -1.89 1.70 33.36
N CYS A 121 -1.17 2.81 33.19
CA CYS A 121 -1.69 3.94 32.41
C CYS A 121 -1.70 3.63 30.91
N LEU A 122 -2.86 3.90 30.29
CA LEU A 122 -3.05 3.78 28.85
C LEU A 122 -2.80 5.14 28.17
N PRO A 123 -2.47 5.16 26.86
CA PRO A 123 -2.26 6.40 26.12
C PRO A 123 -3.43 7.40 26.20
N VAL A 124 -4.65 6.91 26.39
CA VAL A 124 -5.87 7.70 26.54
C VAL A 124 -5.99 8.43 27.89
N ASP A 125 -5.22 8.02 28.89
CA ASP A 125 -5.28 8.58 30.25
C ASP A 125 -4.38 9.83 30.40
N CYS A 126 -3.52 10.11 29.42
CA CYS A 126 -2.64 11.27 29.43
C CYS A 126 -3.17 12.39 28.51
N PRO A 127 -3.24 13.65 28.97
CA PRO A 127 -3.70 14.75 28.13
C PRO A 127 -2.74 14.95 26.94
N PRO A 128 -3.26 15.24 25.73
CA PRO A 128 -2.41 15.48 24.57
C PRO A 128 -1.53 16.72 24.81
N THR A 129 -0.25 16.62 24.47
CA THR A 129 0.69 17.74 24.52
C THR A 129 0.15 18.87 23.66
N THR A 130 -0.30 19.95 24.30
CA THR A 130 -0.62 21.19 23.60
C THR A 130 0.71 21.82 23.22
N THR A 131 1.11 21.65 21.97
CA THR A 131 2.24 22.40 21.41
C THR A 131 1.76 23.83 21.18
N VAL A 132 2.35 24.77 21.93
CA VAL A 132 2.16 26.23 21.77
C VAL A 132 2.86 26.69 20.50
#